data_AF-A0A382F3K6-F1
#
_entry.id   AF-A0A382F3K6-F1
#
_cell.length_a   1.000
_cell.length_b   1.000
_cell.length_c   1.000
_cell.angle_alpha   90.00
_cell.angle_beta   90.00
_cell.angle_gamma   90.00
#
_symmetry.space_group_name_H-M   'P 1'
#
loop_
_entity.id
_entity.type
_entity.pdbx_description
1 polymer ?
#
loop_
_entity_poly.entity_id
_entity_poly.type
_entity_poly.pdbx_seq_one_letter_code
_entity_poly.pdbx_strand_id
1 'polypeptide(L)'
;MGKTTGFLEFGRENLTYRHPAERVKDWDEFLVPISEEGLTVQGARCMDCGIPFCHTGGPPAASAAGCPINNLIPEWNDLIYRNHWRKALDHLHKTNNFPEFTGRVCPAPCEGACVLGINDDAVTIKTIECAIVDRG
;
A
#
# COMPACT_ATOMS: atom_id res chain seq x y z
N MET A 1 7.41 4.59 -12.68
CA MET A 1 6.99 3.75 -11.53
C MET A 1 5.69 3.05 -11.91
N GLY A 2 5.55 1.76 -11.63
CA GLY A 2 4.38 0.97 -12.05
C GLY A 2 4.28 0.80 -13.57
N LYS A 3 3.12 0.33 -14.05
CA LYS A 3 2.81 0.24 -15.49
C LYS A 3 2.08 1.52 -15.91
N THR A 4 2.52 2.18 -16.98
CA THR A 4 1.95 3.47 -17.45
C THR A 4 0.42 3.46 -17.60
N THR A 5 -0.16 2.34 -17.99
CA THR A 5 -1.61 2.14 -18.15
C THR A 5 -2.22 1.19 -17.12
N GLY A 6 -1.45 0.75 -16.12
CA GLY A 6 -1.88 -0.29 -15.18
C GLY A 6 -3.14 0.07 -14.39
N PHE A 7 -3.32 1.34 -14.04
CA PHE A 7 -4.52 1.83 -13.36
C PHE A 7 -5.79 1.80 -14.23
N LEU A 8 -5.67 1.74 -15.57
CA LEU A 8 -6.81 1.61 -16.49
C LEU A 8 -7.18 0.14 -16.75
N GLU A 9 -6.24 -0.78 -16.55
CA GLU A 9 -6.37 -2.19 -16.94
C GLU A 9 -6.79 -3.10 -15.79
N PHE A 10 -6.44 -2.73 -14.55
CA PHE A 10 -6.58 -3.61 -13.39
C PHE A 10 -7.51 -3.03 -12.36
N GLY A 11 -8.43 -3.84 -11.83
CA GLY A 11 -9.31 -3.52 -10.70
C GLY A 11 -8.57 -3.51 -9.36
N ARG A 12 -9.18 -2.86 -8.35
CA ARG A 12 -8.58 -2.70 -7.02
C ARG A 12 -8.79 -4.00 -6.26
N GLU A 13 -7.73 -4.54 -5.69
CA GLU A 13 -7.78 -5.74 -4.86
C GLU A 13 -7.11 -5.48 -3.51
N ASN A 14 -7.84 -5.76 -2.43
CA ASN A 14 -7.39 -5.58 -1.06
C ASN A 14 -7.35 -6.91 -0.31
N LEU A 15 -6.62 -6.93 0.80
CA LEU A 15 -6.72 -7.97 1.82
C LEU A 15 -8.19 -8.21 2.16
N THR A 16 -8.57 -9.48 2.28
CA THR A 16 -9.92 -9.86 2.73
C THR A 16 -9.87 -10.33 4.17
N TYR A 17 -11.01 -10.77 4.70
CA TYR A 17 -11.12 -11.20 6.09
C TYR A 17 -11.65 -12.62 6.17
N ARG A 18 -11.13 -13.40 7.14
CA ARG A 18 -11.70 -14.69 7.53
C ARG A 18 -13.18 -14.52 7.90
N HIS A 19 -13.97 -15.55 7.62
CA HIS A 19 -15.42 -15.49 7.84
C HIS A 19 -15.73 -15.21 9.33
N PRO A 20 -16.68 -14.31 9.65
CA PRO A 20 -16.98 -13.94 11.04
C PRO A 20 -17.26 -15.12 11.96
N ALA A 21 -18.00 -16.13 11.48
CA ALA A 21 -18.34 -17.33 12.27
C ALA A 21 -17.14 -18.24 12.59
N GLU A 22 -16.02 -18.09 11.88
CA GLU A 22 -14.78 -18.81 12.15
C GLU A 22 -13.91 -18.03 13.14
N ARG A 23 -13.66 -16.74 12.87
CA ARG A 23 -12.77 -15.89 13.68
C ARG A 23 -13.28 -15.52 15.08
N VAL A 24 -14.51 -15.89 15.44
CA VAL A 24 -15.00 -15.76 16.83
C VAL A 24 -14.59 -16.94 17.72
N LYS A 25 -14.00 -17.98 17.14
CA LYS A 25 -13.63 -19.22 17.83
C LYS A 25 -12.15 -19.26 18.24
N ASP A 26 -11.34 -18.34 17.70
CA ASP A 26 -9.90 -18.26 17.91
C ASP A 26 -9.47 -16.79 18.00
N TRP A 27 -8.19 -16.57 18.35
CA TRP A 27 -7.55 -15.25 18.39
C TRP A 27 -6.51 -15.10 17.27
N ASP A 28 -6.58 -15.95 16.25
CA ASP A 28 -5.62 -15.93 15.16
C ASP A 28 -5.88 -14.73 14.25
N GLU A 29 -4.87 -14.35 13.46
CA GLU A 29 -5.00 -13.24 12.53
C GLU A 29 -6.14 -13.49 11.52
N PHE A 30 -7.02 -12.50 11.38
CA PHE A 30 -8.20 -12.60 10.53
C PHE A 30 -8.01 -12.02 9.13
N LEU A 31 -6.85 -11.42 8.86
CA LEU A 31 -6.49 -10.89 7.54
C LEU A 31 -6.15 -12.05 6.61
N VAL A 32 -6.71 -12.00 5.40
CA VAL A 32 -6.42 -12.97 4.34
C VAL A 32 -5.61 -12.24 3.26
N PRO A 33 -4.34 -12.63 3.04
CA PRO A 33 -3.48 -11.98 2.07
C PRO A 33 -3.94 -12.23 0.63
N ILE A 34 -3.65 -11.27 -0.24
CA ILE A 34 -3.81 -11.44 -1.69
C ILE A 34 -2.59 -12.17 -2.27
N SER A 35 -2.75 -12.76 -3.45
CA SER A 35 -1.68 -13.51 -4.14
C SER A 35 -0.48 -12.63 -4.51
N GLU A 36 0.68 -13.23 -4.77
CA GLU A 36 1.87 -12.50 -5.27
C GLU A 36 1.60 -11.81 -6.60
N GLU A 37 0.89 -12.52 -7.48
CA GLU A 37 0.46 -12.02 -8.78
C GLU A 37 -0.49 -10.82 -8.58
N GLY A 38 -1.43 -10.94 -7.64
CA GLY A 38 -2.31 -9.84 -7.23
C GLY A 38 -1.53 -8.63 -6.73
N LEU A 39 -0.55 -8.82 -5.85
CA LEU A 39 0.30 -7.74 -5.32
C LEU A 39 1.10 -7.05 -6.42
N THR A 40 1.66 -7.82 -7.35
CA THR A 40 2.38 -7.31 -8.52
C THR A 40 1.46 -6.45 -9.38
N VAL A 41 0.22 -6.90 -9.62
CA VAL A 41 -0.83 -6.15 -10.34
C VAL A 41 -1.22 -4.88 -9.60
N GLN A 42 -1.39 -4.93 -8.27
CA GLN A 42 -1.74 -3.75 -7.47
C GLN A 42 -0.59 -2.72 -7.46
N GLY A 43 0.67 -3.15 -7.40
CA GLY A 43 1.83 -2.28 -7.57
C GLY A 43 1.87 -1.60 -8.95
N ALA A 44 1.36 -2.28 -9.99
CA ALA A 44 1.28 -1.75 -11.35
C ALA A 44 0.28 -0.58 -11.50
N ARG A 45 -0.70 -0.46 -10.59
CA ARG A 45 -1.72 0.62 -10.62
C ARG A 45 -1.17 1.99 -10.21
N CYS A 46 0.06 2.08 -9.72
CA CYS A 46 0.67 3.36 -9.40
C CYS A 46 0.79 4.23 -10.67
N MET A 47 0.26 5.47 -10.63
CA MET A 47 0.25 6.38 -11.79
C MET A 47 1.57 7.13 -12.03
N ASP A 48 2.59 6.93 -11.19
CA ASP A 48 3.85 7.69 -11.27
C ASP A 48 3.62 9.22 -11.21
N CYS A 49 2.84 9.67 -10.22
CA CYS A 49 2.46 11.07 -10.06
C CYS A 49 3.72 11.94 -9.92
N GLY A 50 3.93 12.91 -10.80
CA GLY A 50 5.07 13.83 -10.72
C GLY A 50 5.19 14.56 -9.37
N ILE A 51 4.06 14.80 -8.70
CA ILE A 51 3.98 15.21 -7.28
C ILE A 51 3.19 14.14 -6.52
N PRO A 52 3.83 13.23 -5.78
CA PRO A 52 3.17 12.11 -5.11
C PRO A 52 2.52 12.54 -3.78
N PHE A 53 1.25 12.96 -3.83
CA PHE A 53 0.48 13.35 -2.64
C PHE A 53 0.33 12.24 -1.59
N CYS A 54 0.51 10.97 -1.97
CA CYS A 54 0.50 9.86 -1.01
C CYS A 54 1.68 9.91 -0.01
N HIS A 55 2.76 10.63 -0.32
CA HIS A 55 3.97 10.71 0.53
C HIS A 55 3.90 11.82 1.54
N THR A 56 3.42 12.98 1.14
CA THR A 56 3.92 14.23 1.71
C THR A 56 3.03 14.78 2.82
N GLY A 57 3.37 14.50 4.08
CA GLY A 57 2.65 15.00 5.25
C GLY A 57 2.93 16.46 5.66
N GLY A 58 3.08 17.43 4.74
CA GLY A 58 3.47 18.84 5.06
C GLY A 58 2.45 19.94 4.67
N PRO A 59 2.35 21.12 5.38
CA PRO A 59 1.15 21.98 5.41
C PRO A 59 1.22 23.25 4.50
N PRO A 60 0.13 24.07 4.40
CA PRO A 60 -0.14 25.08 5.42
C PRO A 60 -1.58 24.99 5.95
N ALA A 61 -1.75 24.86 7.27
CA ALA A 61 -3.02 24.72 8.01
C ALA A 61 -3.70 23.32 7.97
N ALA A 62 -3.45 22.54 9.02
CA ALA A 62 -4.41 21.65 9.69
C ALA A 62 -4.74 20.22 9.17
N SER A 63 -4.19 19.70 8.06
CA SER A 63 -4.37 18.26 7.74
C SER A 63 -3.21 17.69 6.93
N ALA A 64 -2.58 16.61 7.40
CA ALA A 64 -1.53 15.90 6.67
C ALA A 64 -2.08 15.36 5.33
N ALA A 65 -1.46 15.73 4.21
CA ALA A 65 -1.69 15.05 2.94
C ALA A 65 -0.91 13.72 2.98
N GLY A 66 -1.58 12.58 2.86
CA GLY A 66 -0.90 11.29 2.72
C GLY A 66 -0.20 10.74 3.97
N CYS A 67 1.01 10.19 3.80
CA CYS A 67 1.71 9.42 4.82
C CYS A 67 2.40 10.30 5.88
N PRO A 68 2.06 10.21 7.18
CA PRO A 68 2.66 11.03 8.23
C PRO A 68 4.16 10.84 8.44
N ILE A 69 4.70 9.69 8.02
CA ILE A 69 6.13 9.35 8.14
C ILE A 69 6.89 9.57 6.83
N ASN A 70 6.28 10.20 5.83
CA ASN A 70 6.88 10.49 4.53
C ASN A 70 7.45 9.24 3.83
N ASN A 71 6.69 8.15 3.85
CA ASN A 71 7.09 6.88 3.26
C ASN A 71 7.27 6.99 1.73
N LEU A 72 8.23 6.23 1.19
CA LEU A 72 8.64 6.23 -0.22
C LEU A 72 7.75 5.29 -1.07
N ILE A 73 6.46 5.62 -1.11
CA ILE A 73 5.39 4.73 -1.61
C ILE A 73 5.51 4.24 -3.06
N PRO A 74 5.78 5.05 -4.10
CA PRO A 74 5.67 4.67 -5.47
C PRO A 74 6.99 3.97 -5.86
N GLU A 75 8.10 4.16 -5.10
CA GLU A 75 9.35 3.43 -5.22
C GLU A 75 9.14 1.98 -4.78
N TRP A 76 8.61 1.74 -3.57
CA TRP A 76 8.37 0.35 -3.17
C TRP A 76 7.20 -0.29 -3.92
N ASN A 77 6.19 0.46 -4.39
CA ASN A 77 5.17 -0.06 -5.32
C ASN A 77 5.78 -0.50 -6.66
N ASP A 78 6.70 0.30 -7.23
CA ASP A 78 7.41 -0.05 -8.46
C ASP A 78 8.30 -1.28 -8.24
N LEU A 79 8.96 -1.39 -7.08
CA LEU A 79 9.76 -2.55 -6.73
C LEU A 79 8.89 -3.81 -6.60
N ILE A 80 7.69 -3.71 -6.03
CA ILE A 80 6.74 -4.84 -5.98
C ILE A 80 6.25 -5.22 -7.38
N TYR A 81 5.90 -4.24 -8.21
CA TYR A 81 5.56 -4.50 -9.62
C TYR A 81 6.68 -5.23 -10.40
N ARG A 82 7.95 -4.98 -10.04
CA ARG A 82 9.13 -5.65 -10.64
C ARG A 82 9.58 -6.92 -9.91
N ASN A 83 8.80 -7.40 -8.96
CA ASN A 83 9.12 -8.55 -8.12
C ASN A 83 10.44 -8.44 -7.32
N HIS A 84 10.80 -7.23 -6.88
CA HIS A 84 12.01 -6.92 -6.12
C HIS A 84 11.76 -6.79 -4.61
N TRP A 85 11.21 -7.82 -3.98
CA TRP A 85 10.76 -7.84 -2.58
C TRP A 85 11.81 -7.36 -1.56
N ARG A 86 13.03 -7.90 -1.57
CA ARG A 86 14.07 -7.50 -0.60
C ARG A 86 14.39 -6.00 -0.72
N LYS A 87 14.47 -5.47 -1.94
CA LYS A 87 14.72 -4.03 -2.14
C LYS A 87 13.53 -3.19 -1.70
N ALA A 88 12.30 -3.68 -1.87
CA ALA A 88 11.10 -3.01 -1.40
C ALA A 88 11.09 -2.91 0.13
N LEU A 89 11.47 -3.99 0.83
CA LEU A 89 11.65 -4.01 2.28
C LEU A 89 12.73 -3.02 2.73
N ASP A 90 13.91 -3.04 2.08
CA ASP A 90 14.98 -2.09 2.38
C ASP A 90 14.52 -0.63 2.22
N HIS A 91 13.69 -0.34 1.21
CA HIS A 91 13.12 1.00 1.01
C HIS A 91 12.07 1.36 2.04
N LEU A 92 11.20 0.42 2.40
CA LEU A 92 10.17 0.61 3.42
C LEU A 92 10.79 0.98 4.77
N HIS A 93 11.88 0.27 5.15
CA HIS A 93 12.60 0.53 6.40
C HIS A 93 13.43 1.82 6.41
N LYS A 94 13.62 2.52 5.29
CA LYS A 94 14.31 3.83 5.29
C LYS A 94 13.52 4.89 6.06
N THR A 95 12.19 4.75 6.09
CA THR A 95 11.27 5.75 6.67
C THR A 95 10.36 5.16 7.74
N ASN A 96 10.15 3.84 7.74
CA ASN A 96 9.24 3.17 8.65
C ASN A 96 9.97 2.14 9.52
N ASN A 97 10.03 2.41 10.82
CA ASN A 97 10.68 1.51 11.78
C ASN A 97 9.79 0.30 12.15
N PHE A 98 8.47 0.41 11.92
CA PHE A 98 7.47 -0.57 12.35
C PHE A 98 6.43 -0.85 11.24
N PRO A 99 6.85 -1.30 10.05
CA PRO A 99 5.95 -1.63 8.95
C PRO A 99 4.95 -2.75 9.31
N GLU A 100 5.30 -3.67 10.20
CA GLU A 100 4.45 -4.75 10.68
C GLU A 100 3.22 -4.23 11.44
N PHE A 101 3.36 -3.09 12.14
CA PHE A 101 2.26 -2.43 12.82
C PHE A 101 1.47 -1.55 11.84
N THR A 102 2.15 -0.65 11.15
CA THR A 102 1.50 0.31 10.24
C THR A 102 0.73 -0.38 9.11
N GLY A 103 1.28 -1.43 8.49
CA GLY A 103 0.60 -2.24 7.47
C GLY A 103 -0.70 -2.89 7.97
N ARG A 104 -0.86 -3.10 9.28
CA ARG A 104 -2.05 -3.71 9.89
C ARG A 104 -3.03 -2.68 10.46
N VAL A 105 -2.55 -1.71 11.24
CA VAL A 105 -3.40 -0.81 12.03
C VAL A 105 -3.58 0.59 11.43
N CYS A 106 -2.75 1.00 10.47
CA CYS A 106 -2.87 2.34 9.88
C CYS A 106 -4.25 2.51 9.20
N PRO A 107 -4.90 3.68 9.35
CA PRO A 107 -6.13 4.01 8.62
C PRO A 107 -5.89 4.37 7.15
N ALA A 108 -4.65 4.22 6.66
CA ALA A 108 -4.24 4.45 5.27
C ALA A 108 -4.55 5.86 4.71
N PRO A 109 -4.13 6.96 5.38
CA PRO A 109 -4.32 8.32 4.85
C PRO A 109 -3.61 8.55 3.50
N CYS A 110 -2.56 7.78 3.22
CA CYS A 110 -1.87 7.70 1.94
C CYS A 110 -2.78 7.25 0.79
N GLU A 111 -3.73 6.34 1.03
CA GLU A 111 -4.73 5.93 0.04
C GLU A 111 -5.78 7.02 -0.15
N GLY A 112 -6.19 7.70 0.93
CA GLY A 112 -7.08 8.86 0.86
C GLY A 112 -6.48 10.06 0.11
N ALA A 113 -5.16 10.20 0.11
CA ALA A 113 -4.44 11.23 -0.64
C ALA A 113 -3.97 10.77 -2.03
N CYS A 114 -4.28 9.54 -2.44
CA CYS A 114 -3.87 9.02 -3.75
C CYS A 114 -4.58 9.80 -4.86
N VAL A 115 -3.82 10.35 -5.82
CA VAL A 115 -4.39 11.10 -6.96
C VAL A 115 -5.35 10.25 -7.78
N LEU A 116 -5.10 8.94 -7.89
CA LEU A 116 -5.99 8.01 -8.59
C LEU A 116 -7.38 8.00 -7.93
N GLY A 117 -7.41 8.12 -6.60
CA GLY A 117 -8.60 8.24 -5.75
C GLY A 117 -9.57 9.36 -6.12
N ILE A 118 -9.18 10.30 -6.97
CA ILE A 118 -10.05 11.37 -7.48
C ILE A 118 -11.02 10.85 -8.54
N ASN A 119 -10.57 9.95 -9.41
CA ASN A 119 -11.33 9.49 -10.59
C ASN A 119 -11.65 8.00 -10.57
N ASP A 120 -10.92 7.21 -9.79
CA ASP A 120 -11.06 5.77 -9.66
C ASP A 120 -10.58 5.33 -8.27
N ASP A 121 -10.60 4.04 -8.00
CA ASP A 121 -10.13 3.44 -6.77
C ASP A 121 -8.63 3.71 -6.53
N ALA A 122 -8.27 4.10 -5.30
CA ALA A 122 -6.88 4.31 -4.93
C ALA A 122 -6.02 3.02 -5.04
N VAL A 123 -4.70 3.19 -5.17
CA VAL A 123 -3.74 2.08 -5.06
C VAL A 123 -3.82 1.48 -3.65
N THR A 124 -3.72 0.15 -3.52
CA THR A 124 -3.81 -0.57 -2.25
C THR A 124 -2.50 -0.54 -1.45
N ILE A 125 -2.05 0.68 -1.17
CA ILE A 125 -0.78 1.02 -0.51
C ILE A 125 -0.62 0.23 0.79
N LYS A 126 -1.64 0.20 1.66
CA LYS A 126 -1.56 -0.50 2.95
C LYS A 126 -1.43 -2.01 2.77
N THR A 127 -2.16 -2.58 1.82
CA THR A 127 -2.09 -4.02 1.48
C THR A 127 -0.68 -4.39 1.01
N ILE A 128 -0.07 -3.56 0.15
CA ILE A 128 1.29 -3.78 -0.35
C ILE A 128 2.33 -3.60 0.77
N GLU A 129 2.19 -2.59 1.63
CA GLU A 129 3.06 -2.39 2.81
C GLU A 129 3.05 -3.63 3.73
N CYS A 130 1.87 -4.14 4.07
CA CYS A 130 1.72 -5.34 4.90
C CYS A 130 2.38 -6.56 4.24
N ALA A 131 2.20 -6.74 2.94
CA ALA A 131 2.79 -7.86 2.21
C ALA A 131 4.33 -7.77 2.11
N ILE A 132 4.89 -6.56 2.00
CA ILE A 132 6.36 -6.36 1.98
C ILE A 132 6.97 -6.86 3.29
N VAL A 133 6.42 -6.44 4.44
CA VAL A 133 6.96 -6.81 5.75
C VAL A 133 6.72 -8.28 6.10
N ASP A 134 5.57 -8.86 5.71
CA ASP A 134 5.27 -10.27 6.03
C ASP A 134 6.15 -11.27 5.25
N ARG A 135 6.73 -10.84 4.13
CA ARG A 135 7.64 -11.66 3.30
C ARG A 135 9.12 -11.46 3.61
N GLY A 136 9.47 -10.38 4.33
CA GLY A 136 10.80 -9.76 4.34
C GLY A 136 11.65 -10.01 5.55
#